data_AF-A0A9D1MX84-F1
#
_entry.id   AF-A0A9D1MX84-F1
#
_cell.length_a   1.000
_cell.length_b   1.000
_cell.length_c   1.000
_cell.angle_alpha   90.00
_cell.angle_beta   90.00
_cell.angle_gamma   90.00
#
_symmetry.space_group_name_H-M   'P 1'
#
loop_
_entity.id
_entity.type
_entity.pdbx_description
1 polymer ?
#
loop_
_entity_poly.entity_id
_entity_poly.type
_entity_poly.pdbx_seq_one_letter_code
_entity_poly.pdbx_strand_id
1 'polypeptide(L)'
;MKDYRELLTRVLLKKAKGYTYKEKTEEYNVSDGEAALVKRKIATKHMHPDVAAVKALLQISQDEVDVSQMTDEQLQVEKLRLLALINACDSVDQPSQQITPQGERRDYDI
;
A
#
# COMPACT_ATOMS: atom_id res chain seq x y z
N MET A 1 -20.53 -12.03 -19.72
CA MET A 1 -20.91 -11.29 -18.50
C MET A 1 -19.64 -11.03 -17.72
N LYS A 2 -19.34 -9.80 -17.29
CA LYS A 2 -18.17 -9.55 -16.42
C LYS A 2 -18.47 -10.14 -15.05
N ASP A 3 -17.55 -10.92 -14.49
CA ASP A 3 -17.67 -11.39 -13.11
C ASP A 3 -17.40 -10.20 -12.17
N TYR A 4 -18.49 -9.63 -11.64
CA TYR A 4 -18.43 -8.50 -10.73
C TYR A 4 -17.79 -8.86 -9.39
N ARG A 5 -17.88 -10.13 -8.95
CA ARG A 5 -17.26 -10.59 -7.71
C ARG A 5 -15.74 -10.53 -7.84
N GLU A 6 -15.22 -11.08 -8.94
CA GLU A 6 -13.78 -11.05 -9.21
C GLU A 6 -13.24 -9.62 -9.31
N LEU A 7 -13.99 -8.72 -9.97
CA LEU A 7 -13.61 -7.31 -10.05
C LEU A 7 -13.55 -6.65 -8.67
N LEU A 8 -14.56 -6.87 -7.83
CA LEU A 8 -14.60 -6.33 -6.48
C LEU A 8 -13.45 -6.85 -5.62
N THR A 9 -13.18 -8.15 -5.65
CA THR A 9 -12.05 -8.76 -4.92
C THR A 9 -10.72 -8.14 -5.35
N ARG A 10 -10.50 -7.93 -6.66
CA ARG A 10 -9.28 -7.28 -7.17
C ARG A 10 -9.15 -5.83 -6.70
N VAL A 11 -10.23 -5.06 -6.72
CA VAL A 11 -10.23 -3.65 -6.25
C VAL A 11 -9.95 -3.57 -4.76
N LEU A 12 -10.60 -4.42 -3.96
CA LEU A 12 -10.37 -4.49 -2.53
C LEU A 12 -8.93 -4.92 -2.22
N LEU A 13 -8.39 -5.91 -2.91
CA LEU A 13 -7.00 -6.35 -2.74
C LEU A 13 -6.00 -5.22 -3.02
N LYS A 14 -6.25 -4.44 -4.08
CA LYS A 14 -5.44 -3.27 -4.41
C LYS A 14 -5.47 -2.21 -3.32
N LYS A 15 -6.64 -1.94 -2.72
CA LYS A 15 -6.76 -1.00 -1.59
C LYS A 15 -6.14 -1.56 -0.31
N ALA A 16 -6.35 -2.84 -0.03
CA ALA A 16 -5.83 -3.52 1.17
C ALA A 16 -4.30 -3.45 1.25
N LYS A 17 -3.60 -3.64 0.12
CA LYS A 17 -2.13 -3.57 0.06
C LYS A 17 -1.56 -2.15 -0.05
N GLY A 18 -2.41 -1.16 -0.28
CA GLY A 18 -1.95 0.14 -0.76
C GLY A 18 -1.44 0.08 -2.19
N TYR A 19 -1.31 1.24 -2.83
CA TYR A 19 -0.84 1.33 -4.20
C TYR A 19 -0.34 2.73 -4.54
N THR A 20 0.50 2.82 -5.55
CA THR A 20 0.96 4.10 -6.11
C THR A 20 0.16 4.42 -7.36
N TYR A 21 -0.19 5.69 -7.56
CA TYR A 21 -0.90 6.17 -8.74
C TYR A 21 -0.33 7.50 -9.24
N LYS A 22 -0.56 7.79 -10.53
CA LYS A 22 -0.18 9.05 -11.14
C LYS A 22 -1.42 9.93 -11.27
N GLU A 23 -1.37 11.10 -10.66
CA GLU A 23 -2.37 12.14 -10.80
C GLU A 23 -1.91 13.12 -11.88
N LYS A 24 -2.76 13.38 -12.87
CA LYS A 24 -2.49 14.30 -13.97
C LYS A 24 -3.38 15.53 -13.79
N THR A 25 -2.77 16.69 -13.66
CA THR A 25 -3.45 17.99 -13.62
C THR A 25 -3.11 18.76 -14.88
N GLU A 26 -4.12 19.22 -15.61
CA GLU A 26 -3.97 19.99 -16.83
C GLU A 26 -4.68 21.34 -16.69
N GLU A 27 -3.95 22.42 -16.89
CA GLU A 27 -4.47 23.78 -16.91
C GLU A 27 -4.66 24.21 -18.36
N TYR A 28 -5.87 24.61 -18.71
CA TYR A 28 -6.23 25.08 -20.04
C TYR A 28 -6.54 26.57 -19.99
N ASN A 29 -6.12 27.31 -21.02
CA ASN A 29 -6.53 28.69 -21.23
C ASN A 29 -7.43 28.74 -22.46
N VAL A 30 -8.49 29.54 -22.39
CA VAL A 30 -9.43 29.70 -23.49
C VAL A 30 -9.15 31.03 -24.15
N SER A 31 -8.84 31.00 -25.44
CA SER A 31 -8.65 32.19 -26.26
C SER A 31 -9.33 31.96 -27.60
N ASP A 32 -10.10 32.94 -28.06
CA ASP A 32 -10.84 32.85 -29.32
C ASP A 32 -11.80 31.64 -29.45
N GLY A 33 -12.34 31.19 -28.32
CA GLY A 33 -13.27 30.04 -28.26
C GLY A 33 -12.59 28.66 -28.24
N GLU A 34 -11.27 28.58 -28.41
CA GLU A 34 -10.52 27.33 -28.32
C GLU A 34 -9.77 27.20 -26.99
N ALA A 35 -9.78 25.99 -26.42
CA ALA A 35 -9.05 25.66 -25.20
C ALA A 35 -7.64 25.15 -25.53
N ALA A 36 -6.62 25.93 -25.20
CA ALA A 36 -5.22 25.56 -25.33
C ALA A 36 -4.68 25.03 -23.99
N LEU A 37 -4.02 23.86 -24.00
CA LEU A 37 -3.32 23.32 -22.83
C LEU A 37 -2.10 24.21 -22.52
N VAL A 38 -2.10 24.86 -21.36
CA VAL A 38 -1.02 25.76 -20.94
C VAL A 38 -0.01 25.05 -20.05
N LYS A 39 -0.48 24.12 -19.22
CA LYS A 39 0.39 23.44 -18.26
C LYS A 39 -0.11 22.05 -17.92
N ARG A 40 0.82 21.10 -17.83
CA ARG A 40 0.56 19.73 -17.39
C ARG A 40 1.48 19.38 -16.23
N LYS A 41 0.90 19.00 -15.10
CA LYS A 41 1.60 18.48 -13.93
C LYS A 41 1.24 17.01 -13.74
N ILE A 42 2.25 16.14 -13.61
CA ILE A 42 2.07 14.73 -13.27
C ILE A 42 2.70 14.51 -11.90
N ALA A 43 1.88 14.15 -10.92
CA ALA A 43 2.32 13.83 -9.56
C ALA A 43 2.15 12.33 -9.30
N THR A 44 3.18 11.68 -8.76
CA THR A 44 3.06 10.30 -8.30
C THR A 44 2.68 10.33 -6.82
N LYS A 45 1.53 9.78 -6.47
CA LYS A 45 1.00 9.73 -5.10
C LYS A 45 0.90 8.29 -4.62
N HIS A 46 1.14 8.09 -3.33
CA HIS A 46 1.01 6.80 -2.68
C HIS A 46 -0.26 6.76 -1.83
N MET A 47 -1.08 5.74 -2.04
CA MET A 47 -2.20 5.38 -1.17
C MET A 47 -1.72 4.30 -0.22
N HIS A 48 -1.82 4.57 1.08
CA HIS A 48 -1.46 3.63 2.12
C HIS A 48 -2.39 2.40 2.14
N PRO A 49 -1.91 1.26 2.69
CA PRO A 49 -2.75 0.10 2.99
C PRO A 49 -4.03 0.46 3.76
N ASP A 50 -5.17 -0.08 3.32
CA ASP A 50 -6.50 0.21 3.87
C ASP A 50 -7.06 -0.99 4.67
N VAL A 51 -7.11 -0.85 6.00
CA VAL A 51 -7.60 -1.88 6.92
C VAL A 51 -9.08 -2.22 6.67
N ALA A 52 -9.91 -1.25 6.24
CA ALA A 52 -11.31 -1.53 5.92
C ALA A 52 -11.43 -2.46 4.70
N ALA A 53 -10.54 -2.30 3.71
CA ALA A 53 -10.49 -3.18 2.55
C ALA A 53 -10.00 -4.60 2.92
N VAL A 54 -9.06 -4.72 3.86
CA VAL A 54 -8.64 -6.02 4.42
C VAL A 54 -9.82 -6.74 5.08
N LYS A 55 -10.55 -6.06 5.97
CA LYS A 55 -11.73 -6.62 6.64
C LYS A 55 -12.80 -7.10 5.66
N ALA A 56 -13.08 -6.29 4.62
CA ALA A 56 -14.04 -6.66 3.59
C ALA A 56 -13.61 -7.91 2.81
N LEU A 57 -12.31 -8.06 2.50
CA LEU A 57 -11.79 -9.27 1.85
C LEU A 57 -11.97 -10.50 2.73
N LEU A 58 -11.65 -10.40 4.02
CA LEU A 58 -11.83 -11.50 4.97
C LEU A 58 -13.29 -11.97 4.99
N GLN A 59 -14.23 -11.02 5.12
CA GLN A 59 -15.66 -11.32 5.15
C GLN A 59 -16.23 -11.91 3.82
N ILE A 60 -15.63 -11.57 2.67
CA ILE A 60 -16.05 -12.10 1.37
C ILE A 60 -15.45 -13.50 1.10
N SER A 61 -14.37 -13.84 1.80
CA SER A 61 -13.68 -15.12 1.64
C SER A 61 -14.52 -16.23 2.27
N GLN A 62 -15.11 -17.09 1.44
CA GLN A 62 -15.96 -18.21 1.90
C GLN A 62 -15.16 -19.35 2.56
N ASP A 63 -13.83 -19.31 2.49
CA ASP A 63 -12.91 -20.30 3.06
C ASP A 63 -12.40 -19.90 4.47
N GLU A 64 -13.10 -18.99 5.17
CA GLU A 64 -12.73 -18.64 6.54
C GLU A 64 -12.85 -19.87 7.46
N VAL A 65 -11.71 -20.27 8.02
CA VAL A 65 -11.69 -21.05 9.25
C VAL A 65 -12.27 -20.13 10.32
N ASP A 66 -13.48 -20.44 10.78
CA ASP A 66 -14.14 -19.66 11.83
C ASP A 66 -13.31 -19.72 13.12
N VAL A 67 -12.57 -18.64 13.37
CA VAL A 67 -11.66 -18.49 14.51
C VAL A 67 -12.43 -18.64 15.83
N SER A 68 -13.73 -18.34 15.85
CA SER A 68 -14.57 -18.51 17.04
C SER A 68 -14.80 -19.98 17.43
N GLN A 69 -14.57 -20.91 16.50
CA GLN A 69 -14.74 -22.36 16.71
C GLN A 69 -13.43 -23.07 17.04
N MET A 70 -12.30 -22.35 17.13
CA MET A 70 -11.00 -22.93 17.45
C MET A 70 -10.84 -23.13 18.96
N THR A 71 -10.19 -24.21 19.38
CA THR A 71 -9.78 -24.40 20.78
C THR A 71 -8.64 -23.46 21.16
N ASP A 72 -8.40 -23.27 22.46
CA ASP A 72 -7.30 -22.44 22.95
C ASP A 72 -5.93 -22.88 22.38
N GLU A 73 -5.70 -24.19 22.25
CA GLU A 73 -4.47 -24.74 21.65
C GLU A 73 -4.38 -24.40 20.15
N GLN A 74 -5.50 -24.54 19.43
CA GLN A 74 -5.57 -24.21 18.01
C GLN A 74 -5.37 -22.71 17.76
N LEU A 75 -5.95 -21.85 18.60
CA LEU A 75 -5.77 -20.41 18.59
C LEU A 75 -4.31 -20.04 18.86
N GLN A 76 -3.65 -20.71 19.81
CA GLN A 76 -2.25 -20.46 20.11
C GLN A 76 -1.33 -20.84 18.93
N VAL A 77 -1.62 -21.95 18.24
CA VAL A 77 -0.89 -22.34 17.02
C VAL A 77 -1.12 -21.33 15.90
N GLU A 78 -2.37 -20.93 15.66
CA GLU A 78 -2.71 -19.98 14.59
C GLU A 78 -2.11 -18.60 14.84
N LYS A 79 -2.11 -18.13 16.10
CA LYS A 79 -1.40 -16.91 16.52
C LYS A 79 0.08 -16.97 16.17
N LEU A 80 0.77 -18.06 16.51
CA LEU A 80 2.19 -18.23 16.21
C LEU A 80 2.45 -18.26 14.69
N ARG A 81 1.59 -18.94 13.92
CA ARG A 81 1.66 -18.99 12.46
C ARG A 81 1.51 -17.60 11.83
N LEU A 82 0.53 -16.81 12.28
CA LEU A 82 0.27 -15.47 11.78
C LEU A 82 1.42 -14.51 12.11
N LEU A 83 1.96 -14.57 13.33
CA LEU A 83 3.13 -13.77 13.72
C LEU A 83 4.36 -14.13 12.88
N ALA A 84 4.60 -15.41 12.63
CA ALA A 84 5.69 -15.86 11.76
C ALA A 84 5.53 -15.31 10.32
N LEU A 85 4.31 -15.31 9.79
CA LEU A 85 4.02 -14.78 8.46
C LEU A 85 4.25 -13.26 8.36
N ILE A 86 3.83 -12.50 9.39
CA ILE A 86 4.09 -11.05 9.47
C ILE A 86 5.59 -10.79 9.51
N ASN A 87 6.32 -11.46 10.40
CA ASN A 87 7.77 -11.30 10.52
C ASN A 87 8.51 -11.64 9.22
N ALA A 88 8.05 -12.67 8.48
CA ALA A 88 8.61 -13.01 7.18
C ALA A 88 8.39 -11.89 6.15
N CYS A 89 7.20 -11.25 6.14
CA CYS A 89 6.91 -10.11 5.26
C CYS A 89 7.72 -8.86 5.64
N ASP A 90 7.87 -8.54 6.92
CA ASP A 90 8.58 -7.34 7.39
C ASP A 90 10.07 -7.36 7.00
N SER A 91 10.67 -8.54 6.83
CA SER A 91 12.08 -8.71 6.43
C SER A 91 12.37 -8.30 4.96
N VAL A 92 11.35 -8.00 4.16
CA VAL A 92 11.48 -7.68 2.72
C VAL A 92 11.52 -6.16 2.45
N ASP A 93 11.06 -5.33 3.39
CA ASP A 93 10.76 -3.91 3.15
C ASP A 93 11.58 -2.90 4.01
N GLN A 94 12.75 -3.28 4.54
CA GLN A 94 13.67 -2.26 5.10
C GLN A 94 14.54 -1.65 3.99
N PRO A 95 14.28 -0.40 3.52
CA PRO A 95 15.28 0.34 2.77
C PRO A 95 16.49 0.54 3.69
N SER A 96 17.63 0.01 3.27
CA SER A 96 18.92 0.14 3.93
C SER A 96 19.11 1.57 4.45
N GLN A 97 19.08 1.75 5.78
CA GLN A 97 19.53 3.00 6.37
C GLN A 97 21.02 3.11 6.08
N GLN A 98 21.39 4.05 5.20
CA GLN A 98 22.77 4.46 5.02
C GLN A 98 23.25 5.03 6.36
N ILE A 99 24.05 4.25 7.08
CA ILE A 99 24.84 4.75 8.20
C ILE A 99 25.81 5.76 7.59
N THR A 100 25.53 7.06 7.76
CA THR A 100 26.53 8.10 7.54
C THR A 100 27.49 8.06 8.72
N PRO A 101 28.79 7.77 8.52
CA PRO A 101 29.76 8.00 9.58
C PRO A 101 29.88 9.53 9.77
N GLN A 102 29.36 10.01 10.89
CA GLN A 102 29.67 11.34 11.39
C GLN A 102 31.14 11.38 11.81
N GLY A 103 31.84 12.41 11.33
CA GLY A 103 32.96 12.99 12.05
C GLY A 103 34.29 12.89 11.35
N GLU A 104 34.60 13.88 10.51
CA GLU A 104 35.94 14.47 10.47
C GLU A 104 35.77 15.99 10.32
N ARG A 105 36.12 16.71 11.39
CA ARG A 105 36.29 18.16 11.36
C ARG A 105 37.34 18.45 10.29
N ARG A 106 37.00 19.25 9.29
CA ARG A 106 38.02 19.94 8.51
C ARG A 106 38.33 21.23 9.22
N ASP A 107 39.46 21.22 9.92
CA ASP A 107 40.15 22.43 10.35
C ASP A 107 40.46 23.23 9.08
N TYR A 108 39.89 24.43 8.96
CA TYR A 108 40.31 25.39 7.95
C TYR A 108 41.45 26.20 8.55
N ASP A 109 42.68 25.82 8.19
CA ASP A 109 43.87 26.64 8.37
C ASP A 109 44.10 27.52 7.12
N ILE A 110 44.20 28.84 7.39
CA ILE A 110 44.78 29.95 6.60
C ILE A 110 43.98 30.48 5.40
#